data_AF-A0A3D5BZR8-F1
#
_entry.id   AF-A0A3D5BZR8-F1
#
_cell.length_a   1.000
_cell.length_b   1.000
_cell.length_c   1.000
_cell.angle_alpha   90.00
_cell.angle_beta   90.00
_cell.angle_gamma   90.00
#
_symmetry.space_group_name_H-M   'P 1'
#
loop_
_entity.id
_entity.type
_entity.pdbx_description
1 polymer ?
#
loop_
_entity_poly.entity_id
_entity_poly.type
_entity_poly.pdbx_seq_one_letter_code
_entity_poly.pdbx_strand_id
1 'polypeptide(L)' 'MEHLNLRHLHYFWMIARSGSIVRAAESLDLSPQTLSGQLATLEA' A
#
# COMPACT_ATOMS: atom_id res chain seq x y z
N MET A 1 -13.54 18.23 4.10
CA MET A 1 -12.58 17.98 3.00
C MET A 1 -11.87 16.69 3.34
N GLU A 2 -12.25 15.59 2.69
CA GLU A 2 -11.56 14.31 2.86
C GLU A 2 -10.11 14.50 2.45
N HIS A 3 -9.20 14.43 3.42
CA HIS A 3 -7.77 14.40 3.16
C HIS A 3 -7.50 13.14 2.36
N LEU A 4 -7.33 13.29 1.05
CA LEU A 4 -6.92 12.20 0.18
C LEU A 4 -5.60 11.65 0.75
N ASN A 5 -5.64 10.45 1.31
CA ASN A 5 -4.46 9.84 1.95
C ASN A 5 -3.48 9.40 0.86
N LEU A 6 -2.63 10.33 0.42
CA LEU A 6 -1.61 10.12 -0.64
C LEU A 6 -0.68 8.94 -0.32
N ARG A 7 -0.53 8.61 0.96
CA ARG A 7 0.24 7.45 1.44
C ARG A 7 -0.36 6.13 0.97
N HIS A 8 -1.69 5.99 1.02
CA HIS A 8 -2.38 4.79 0.54
C HIS A 8 -2.31 4.70 -0.97
N LEU A 9 -2.45 5.83 -1.68
CA LEU A 9 -2.30 5.87 -3.13
C LEU A 9 -0.87 5.48 -3.57
N HIS A 10 0.15 5.91 -2.82
CA HIS A 10 1.54 5.54 -3.04
C HIS A 10 1.77 4.03 -2.85
N TYR A 11 1.21 3.45 -1.79
CA TYR A 11 1.28 2.00 -1.56
C TYR A 11 0.56 1.22 -2.66
N PHE A 12 -0.65 1.65 -3.05
CA PHE A 12 -1.39 1.07 -4.16
C PHE A 12 -0.61 1.14 -5.47
N TRP A 13 -0.03 2.31 -5.80
CA TRP A 13 0.78 2.50 -6.99
C TRP A 13 2.01 1.58 -6.98
N MET A 14 2.68 1.43 -5.85
CA MET A 14 3.83 0.51 -5.72
C MET A 14 3.44 -0.96 -5.87
N ILE A 15 2.30 -1.38 -5.34
CA ILE A 15 1.79 -2.74 -5.52
C ILE A 15 1.45 -2.99 -7.00
N ALA A 16 0.77 -2.04 -7.64
CA ALA A 16 0.44 -2.11 -9.07
C ALA A 16 1.70 -2.10 -9.96
N ARG A 17 2.70 -1.28 -9.62
CA ARG A 17 4.00 -1.20 -10.29
C ARG A 17 4.80 -2.48 -10.14
N SER A 18 4.82 -3.06 -8.94
CA SER A 18 5.59 -4.26 -8.62
C SER A 18 4.88 -5.56 -9.01
N GLY A 19 3.57 -5.52 -9.27
CA GLY A 19 2.72 -6.68 -9.57
C GLY A 19 2.58 -7.68 -8.41
N SER A 20 3.10 -7.34 -7.22
CA SER A 20 3.10 -8.22 -6.05
C SER A 20 3.17 -7.40 -4.77
N ILE A 21 2.26 -7.70 -3.84
CA ILE A 21 2.22 -7.05 -2.52
C ILE A 21 3.46 -7.38 -1.69
N VAL A 22 4.04 -8.58 -1.88
CA VAL A 22 5.24 -9.02 -1.16
C VAL A 22 6.45 -8.20 -1.58
N ARG A 23 6.65 -8.03 -2.90
CA ARG A 23 7.78 -7.25 -3.43
C ARG A 23 7.66 -5.75 -3.14
N ALA A 24 6.44 -5.23 -3.15
CA ALA A 24 6.17 -3.86 -2.72
C ALA A 24 6.47 -3.66 -1.22
N ALA A 25 6.12 -4.64 -0.37
CA ALA A 25 6.41 -4.61 1.05
C ALA A 25 7.92 -4.67 1.33
N GLU A 26 8.67 -5.54 0.63
CA GLU A 26 10.14 -5.57 0.68
C GLU A 26 10.75 -4.22 0.29
N SER A 27 10.24 -3.58 -0.75
CA SER A 27 10.73 -2.26 -1.20
C SER A 27 10.39 -1.12 -0.23
N LEU A 28 9.37 -1.30 0.61
CA LEU A 28 8.94 -0.34 1.64
C LEU A 28 9.55 -0.60 3.01
N ASP A 29 10.34 -1.67 3.16
CA ASP A 29 10.79 -2.17 4.46
C ASP A 29 9.62 -2.45 5.42
N LEU A 30 8.52 -2.95 4.87
CA LEU A 30 7.30 -3.30 5.59
C LEU A 30 7.04 -4.81 5.50
N SER A 31 6.30 -5.35 6.48
CA SER A 31 5.76 -6.69 6.32
C SER A 31 4.60 -6.69 5.31
N PRO A 32 4.42 -7.76 4.52
CA PRO A 32 3.28 -7.89 3.61
C PRO A 32 1.93 -7.79 4.33
N GLN A 33 1.87 -8.22 5.60
CA GLN A 33 0.69 -8.16 6.45
C GLN A 33 0.33 -6.70 6.80
N THR A 34 1.32 -5.90 7.16
CA THR A 34 1.14 -4.46 7.45
C THR A 34 0.72 -3.71 6.18
N LEU A 35 1.35 -3.99 5.04
CA LEU A 35 1.01 -3.36 3.77
C LEU A 35 -0.42 -3.71 3.34
N SER A 36 -0.84 -4.96 3.52
CA SER A 36 -2.21 -5.41 3.25
C SER A 36 -3.23 -4.73 4.17
N GLY A 37 -2.95 -4.60 5.47
CA GLY A 37 -3.81 -3.88 6.41
C GLY A 37 -3.96 -2.39 6.08
N GLN A 38 -2.87 -1.73 5.69
CA GLN A 38 -2.90 -0.34 5.23
C GLN A 38 -3.70 -0.17 3.93
N LEU A 39 -3.60 -1.14 3.01
CA LEU A 39 -4.39 -1.15 1.79
C LEU A 39 -5.88 -1.39 2.07
N ALA A 40 -6.24 -2.28 2.99
CA ALA A 40 -7.63 -2.51 3.38
C ALA A 40 -8.28 -1.26 4.01
N THR A 41 -7.47 -0.35 4.58
CA THR A 41 -7.95 0.93 5.11
C THR A 41 -8.30 1.93 3.99
N LEU A 42 -7.85 1.69 2.75
CA LEU A 42 -8.21 2.49 1.57
C LEU A 42 -9.62 2.14 1.04
N GLU A 43 -10.11 0.92 1.26
CA GLU A 43 -11.42 0.45 0.76
C GLU A 43 -12.62 0.85 1.66
N ALA A 44 -12.39 1.63 2.73
CA ALA A 44 -13.41 2.03 3.72
C ALA A 44 -14.16 3.32 3.34
#